data_AF-A0A7W1DQY8-F1
#
_entry.id   AF-A0A7W1DQY8-F1
#
_cell.length_a   1.000
_cell.length_b   1.000
_cell.length_c   1.000
_cell.angle_alpha   90.00
_cell.angle_beta   90.00
_cell.angle_gamma   90.00
#
_symmetry.space_group_name_H-M   'P 1'
#
loop_
_entity.id
_entity.type
_entity.pdbx_description
1 polymer ?
#
loop_
_entity_poly.entity_id
_entity_poly.type
_entity_poly.pdbx_seq_one_letter_code
_entity_poly.pdbx_strand_id
1 'polypeptide(L)'
;MRFEKIWIEQCRATRAIKRRFGAKDALDYLVGEKLRVFAEAARHDVAFARELPRFLAAIWRVFNEYELIGYAARQKPAVRKELRTLLYLS
;
A
#
# COMPACT_ATOMS: atom_id res chain seq x y z
N MET A 1 -14.44 9.59 -14.50
CA MET A 1 -13.55 8.56 -13.93
C MET A 1 -13.72 8.54 -12.42
N ARG A 2 -13.65 7.38 -11.76
CA ARG A 2 -13.71 7.24 -10.30
C ARG A 2 -12.28 7.07 -9.75
N PHE A 3 -11.66 8.18 -9.37
CA PHE A 3 -10.25 8.21 -8.94
C PHE A 3 -10.02 7.41 -7.64
N GLU A 4 -11.04 7.30 -6.80
CA GLU A 4 -11.01 6.52 -5.56
C GLU A 4 -10.85 5.01 -5.81
N LYS A 5 -11.09 4.53 -7.03
CA LYS A 5 -10.93 3.11 -7.43
C LYS A 5 -9.61 2.81 -8.14
N ILE A 6 -8.73 3.81 -8.29
CA ILE A 6 -7.44 3.65 -8.98
C ILE A 6 -6.55 2.56 -8.36
N TRP A 7 -6.74 2.28 -7.06
CA TRP A 7 -6.00 1.26 -6.34
C TRP A 7 -6.16 -0.14 -6.95
N ILE A 8 -7.27 -0.43 -7.64
CA ILE A 8 -7.50 -1.72 -8.31
C ILE A 8 -6.47 -1.95 -9.42
N GLU A 9 -6.25 -0.93 -10.25
CA GLU A 9 -5.28 -0.97 -11.34
C GLU A 9 -3.85 -0.98 -10.79
N GLN A 10 -3.60 -0.22 -9.72
CA GLN A 10 -2.31 -0.22 -9.02
C GLN A 10 -1.98 -1.61 -8.47
N CYS A 11 -2.93 -2.30 -7.81
CA CYS A 11 -2.73 -3.68 -7.37
C CYS A 11 -2.47 -4.65 -8.54
N ARG A 12 -3.13 -4.46 -9.70
CA ARG A 12 -2.86 -5.26 -10.91
C ARG A 12 -1.44 -5.01 -11.41
N ALA A 13 -1.01 -3.75 -11.47
CA ALA A 13 0.36 -3.39 -11.85
C ALA A 13 1.39 -3.97 -10.87
N THR A 14 1.13 -3.92 -9.57
CA THR A 14 2.00 -4.52 -8.54
C THR A 14 2.22 -6.00 -8.75
N ARG A 15 1.19 -6.76 -9.14
CA ARG A 15 1.36 -8.19 -9.45
C ARG A 15 2.28 -8.41 -10.65
N ALA A 16 2.19 -7.54 -11.66
CA ALA A 16 3.10 -7.59 -12.82
C ALA A 16 4.53 -7.22 -12.44
N ILE A 17 4.71 -6.18 -11.62
CA ILE A 17 6.01 -5.75 -11.08
C ILE A 17 6.62 -6.88 -10.24
N LYS A 18 5.86 -7.46 -9.30
CA LYS A 18 6.32 -8.54 -8.43
C LYS A 18 6.83 -9.75 -9.22
N ARG A 19 6.17 -10.09 -10.34
CA ARG A 19 6.60 -11.17 -11.23
C ARG A 19 7.86 -10.85 -12.04
N ARG A 20 8.06 -9.58 -12.43
CA ARG A 20 9.15 -9.16 -13.33
C ARG A 20 10.41 -8.70 -12.60
N PHE A 21 10.24 -8.05 -11.47
CA PHE A 21 11.30 -7.33 -10.73
C PHE A 21 11.41 -7.77 -9.26
N GLY A 22 10.49 -8.62 -8.80
CA GLY A 22 10.52 -9.19 -7.45
C GLY A 22 9.73 -8.38 -6.41
N ALA A 23 9.71 -8.90 -5.18
CA ALA A 23 8.85 -8.39 -4.10
C ALA A 23 9.25 -6.98 -3.63
N LYS A 24 10.55 -6.66 -3.58
CA LYS A 24 11.04 -5.36 -3.12
C LYS A 24 10.48 -4.22 -3.96
N ASP A 25 10.62 -4.29 -5.28
CA ASP A 25 10.16 -3.20 -6.17
C ASP A 25 8.63 -3.10 -6.18
N ALA A 26 7.94 -4.22 -6.01
CA ALA A 26 6.50 -4.24 -5.85
C ALA A 26 6.05 -3.56 -4.54
N LEU A 27 6.78 -3.77 -3.44
CA LEU A 27 6.54 -3.11 -2.15
C LEU A 27 6.86 -1.62 -2.21
N ASP A 28 7.98 -1.23 -2.82
CA ASP A 28 8.36 0.17 -3.03
C ASP A 28 7.27 0.93 -3.79
N TYR A 29 6.76 0.33 -4.86
CA TYR A 29 5.66 0.89 -5.63
C TYR A 29 4.34 0.97 -4.85
N LEU A 30 3.81 -0.16 -4.36
CA LEU A 30 2.45 -0.19 -3.83
C LEU A 30 2.35 0.38 -2.41
N VAL A 31 3.31 0.05 -1.55
CA VAL A 31 3.31 0.41 -0.13
C VAL A 31 4.12 1.69 0.11
N GLY A 32 5.32 1.76 -0.47
CA GLY A 32 6.22 2.90 -0.29
C GLY A 32 5.71 4.19 -0.94
N GLU A 33 4.96 4.09 -2.03
CA GLU A 33 4.44 5.23 -2.77
C GLU A 33 2.89 5.27 -2.76
N LYS A 34 2.23 4.31 -3.42
CA LYS A 34 0.78 4.43 -3.71
C LYS A 34 -0.10 4.43 -2.46
N LEU A 35 0.16 3.56 -1.49
CA LEU A 35 -0.60 3.51 -0.24
C LEU A 35 -0.54 4.83 0.51
N ARG A 36 0.64 5.45 0.58
CA ARG A 36 0.84 6.69 1.34
C ARG A 36 0.15 7.87 0.66
N VAL A 37 0.27 7.98 -0.66
CA VAL A 37 -0.47 8.99 -1.44
C VAL A 37 -1.98 8.80 -1.28
N PHE A 38 -2.47 7.56 -1.33
CA PHE A 38 -3.89 7.26 -1.17
C PHE A 38 -4.39 7.57 0.25
N ALA A 39 -3.59 7.24 1.27
CA ALA A 39 -3.92 7.52 2.67
C ALA A 39 -3.94 9.02 2.95
N GLU A 40 -3.05 9.81 2.34
CA GLU A 40 -3.11 11.27 2.44
C GLU A 40 -4.36 11.83 1.75
N ALA A 41 -4.69 11.36 0.55
CA ALA A 41 -5.94 11.76 -0.11
C ALA A 41 -7.19 11.41 0.71
N ALA A 42 -7.20 10.25 1.37
CA ALA A 42 -8.29 9.81 2.24
C ALA A 42 -8.51 10.71 3.47
N ARG A 43 -7.54 11.53 3.87
CA ARG A 43 -7.73 12.51 4.97
C ARG A 43 -8.61 13.68 4.56
N HIS A 44 -8.61 14.02 3.27
CA HIS A 44 -9.27 15.21 2.73
C HIS A 44 -10.51 14.86 1.89
N ASP A 45 -10.64 13.61 1.43
CA ASP A 45 -11.75 13.16 0.59
C ASP A 45 -12.42 11.87 1.13
N VAL A 46 -13.71 11.98 1.43
CA VAL A 46 -14.56 10.88 1.94
C VAL A 46 -14.66 9.72 0.94
N ALA A 47 -14.60 9.98 -0.37
CA ALA A 47 -14.62 8.91 -1.38
C ALA A 47 -13.39 8.00 -1.26
N PHE A 48 -12.20 8.60 -1.05
CA PHE A 48 -10.97 7.86 -0.80
C PHE A 48 -10.99 7.16 0.56
N ALA A 49 -11.47 7.83 1.61
CA ALA A 49 -11.60 7.24 2.95
C ALA A 49 -12.45 5.95 2.95
N ARG A 50 -13.53 5.92 2.16
CA ARG A 50 -14.41 4.75 2.01
C ARG A 50 -13.73 3.57 1.31
N GLU A 51 -12.75 3.83 0.46
CA GLU A 51 -12.04 2.82 -0.32
C GLU A 51 -10.75 2.34 0.34
N LEU A 52 -10.17 3.13 1.26
CA LEU A 52 -8.91 2.80 1.94
C LEU A 52 -8.92 1.40 2.61
N PRO A 53 -9.98 0.97 3.34
CA PRO A 53 -10.01 -0.39 3.90
C PRO A 53 -9.99 -1.49 2.83
N ARG A 54 -10.63 -1.26 1.68
CA ARG A 54 -10.61 -2.21 0.55
C ARG A 54 -9.23 -2.29 -0.08
N PHE A 55 -8.57 -1.15 -0.22
CA PHE A 55 -7.20 -1.08 -0.72
C PHE A 55 -6.24 -1.81 0.22
N LEU A 56 -6.31 -1.58 1.53
CA LEU A 56 -5.51 -2.30 2.52
C LEU A 56 -5.74 -3.81 2.43
N ALA A 57 -6.99 -4.28 2.37
CA ALA A 57 -7.30 -5.69 2.19
C ALA A 57 -6.72 -6.27 0.89
N ALA A 58 -6.62 -5.47 -0.17
CA ALA A 58 -5.98 -5.89 -1.41
C ALA A 58 -4.45 -5.98 -1.28
N ILE A 59 -3.79 -5.07 -0.56
CA ILE A 59 -2.36 -5.14 -0.26
C ILE A 59 -2.02 -6.44 0.48
N TRP A 60 -2.81 -6.77 1.51
CA TRP A 60 -2.69 -8.03 2.27
C TRP A 60 -2.95 -9.30 1.46
N ARG A 61 -3.57 -9.19 0.27
CA ARG A 61 -3.71 -10.30 -0.70
C ARG A 61 -2.55 -10.39 -1.68
N VAL A 62 -1.79 -9.30 -1.88
CA VAL A 62 -0.63 -9.27 -2.80
C VAL A 62 0.67 -9.65 -2.08
N PHE A 63 0.77 -9.29 -0.80
CA PHE A 63 1.95 -9.53 0.04
C PHE A 63 1.56 -10.34 1.27
N ASN A 64 2.45 -11.23 1.68
CA ASN A 64 2.30 -11.89 2.98
C ASN A 64 2.76 -10.96 4.12
N GLU A 65 2.42 -11.35 5.35
CA GLU A 65 2.73 -10.57 6.55
C GLU A 65 4.23 -10.28 6.71
N TYR A 66 5.08 -11.27 6.49
CA TYR A 66 6.53 -11.13 6.64
C TYR A 66 7.13 -10.14 5.63
N GLU A 67 6.61 -10.11 4.39
CA GLU A 67 7.00 -9.12 3.38
C GLU A 67 6.69 -7.70 3.85
N LEU A 68 5.51 -7.47 4.43
CA LEU A 68 5.06 -6.16 4.91
C LEU A 68 5.83 -5.70 6.16
N ILE A 69 5.99 -6.60 7.15
CA ILE A 69 6.76 -6.32 8.37
C ILE A 69 8.21 -6.04 8.01
N GLY A 70 8.82 -6.90 7.19
CA GLY A 70 10.21 -6.75 6.77
C GLY A 70 10.43 -5.47 5.97
N TYR A 71 9.47 -5.09 5.13
CA TYR A 71 9.52 -3.83 4.41
C TYR A 71 9.45 -2.63 5.35
N ALA A 72 8.46 -2.58 6.23
CA ALA A 72 8.28 -1.48 7.19
C ALA A 72 9.50 -1.32 8.11
N ALA A 73 10.09 -2.42 8.56
CA ALA A 73 11.28 -2.41 9.42
C ALA A 73 12.49 -1.72 8.78
N ARG A 74 12.66 -1.85 7.46
CA ARG A 74 13.76 -1.25 6.68
C ARG A 74 13.57 0.24 6.38
N GLN A 75 12.38 0.79 6.62
CA GLN A 75 12.10 2.21 6.36
C GLN A 75 12.65 3.12 7.46
N LYS A 76 12.87 4.40 7.09
CA LYS A 76 13.24 5.46 8.04
C LYS A 76 12.20 5.55 9.18
N PRO A 77 12.59 5.94 10.42
CA PRO A 77 11.72 5.88 11.59
C PRO A 77 10.33 6.52 11.41
N ALA A 78 10.25 7.68 10.76
CA ALA A 78 9.00 8.38 10.51
C ALA A 78 8.07 7.59 9.56
N VAL A 79 8.60 7.12 8.43
CA VAL A 79 7.85 6.32 7.45
C VAL A 79 7.47 4.97 8.03
N ARG A 80 8.35 4.34 8.81
CA ARG A 80 8.05 3.09 9.51
C ARG A 80 6.87 3.24 10.46
N LYS A 81 6.82 4.32 11.25
CA LYS A 81 5.69 4.59 12.16
C LYS A 81 4.39 4.75 11.38
N GLU A 82 4.42 5.54 10.31
CA GLU A 82 3.28 5.75 9.41
C GLU A 82 2.77 4.42 8.83
N LEU A 83 3.66 3.60 8.26
CA LEU A 83 3.31 2.32 7.65
C LEU A 83 2.77 1.31 8.67
N ARG A 84 3.34 1.26 9.88
CA ARG A 84 2.82 0.37 10.94
C ARG A 84 1.39 0.73 11.32
N THR A 85 1.09 2.03 11.43
CA THR A 85 -0.29 2.50 11.69
C THR A 85 -1.22 2.14 10.53
N LEU A 86 -0.82 2.41 9.29
CA LEU A 86 -1.68 2.17 8.11
C LEU A 86 -1.93 0.69 7.84
N LEU A 87 -0.93 -0.16 8.07
CA LEU A 87 -1.02 -1.59 7.81
C LEU A 87 -1.51 -2.39 9.02
N TYR A 88 -1.83 -1.74 10.14
CA TYR A 88 -2.22 -2.39 11.41
C TYR A 88 -1.18 -3.41 11.90
N LEU A 89 0.11 -3.10 11.75
CA LEU A 89 1.20 -3.95 12.23
C LEU A 89 1.44 -3.68 13.73
N SER A 90 1.15 -4.68 14.56
CA SER A 90 1.39 -4.67 16.02
C SER A 90 2.86 -4.60 16.38
#